data_AF-A0A9C9SP37-F1
#
_entry.id   AF-A0A9C9SP37-F1
#
_cell.length_a   1.000
_cell.length_b   1.000
_cell.length_c   1.000
_cell.angle_alpha   90.00
_cell.angle_beta   90.00
_cell.angle_gamma   90.00
#
_symmetry.space_group_name_H-M   'P 1'
#
loop_
_entity.id
_entity.type
_entity.pdbx_description
1 polymer ?
#
loop_
_entity_poly.entity_id
_entity_poly.type
_entity_poly.pdbx_seq_one_letter_code
_entity_poly.pdbx_strand_id
1 'polypeptide(L)'
;MFALLSFFIASAAYRAFRARNMDATLLLITAVLVMLGRVPVGYQMWHSFPAVAEWIMAVPQMAAKRGILIGVSLGSLAVSLRIMLGIERSYLS
;
A
#
# COMPACT_ATOMS: atom_id res chain seq x y z
N MET A 1 12.42 -28.21 10.26
CA MET A 1 11.52 -27.49 9.32
C MET A 1 11.27 -26.05 9.75
N PHE A 2 10.80 -25.78 10.98
CA PHE A 2 10.50 -24.42 11.47
C PHE A 2 11.69 -23.45 11.48
N ALA A 3 12.91 -23.90 11.79
CA ALA A 3 14.09 -23.02 11.83
C ALA A 3 14.41 -22.35 10.48
N LEU A 4 14.27 -23.06 9.36
CA LEU A 4 14.48 -22.48 8.03
C LEU A 4 13.39 -21.45 7.70
N LEU A 5 12.13 -21.75 8.02
CA LEU A 5 11.02 -20.81 7.84
C LEU A 5 11.24 -19.53 8.65
N SER A 6 11.64 -19.65 9.92
CA SER A 6 11.96 -18.49 10.76
C SER A 6 13.09 -17.63 10.17
N PHE A 7 14.13 -18.25 9.62
CA PHE A 7 15.24 -17.52 9.00
C PHE A 7 14.82 -16.79 7.71
N PHE A 8 14.01 -17.43 6.86
CA PHE A 8 13.45 -16.81 5.67
C PHE A 8 12.48 -15.67 6.00
N ILE A 9 11.62 -15.85 7.00
CA ILE A 9 10.69 -14.81 7.48
C ILE A 9 11.47 -13.62 8.05
N ALA A 10 12.50 -13.86 8.86
CA ALA A 10 13.34 -12.79 9.41
C ALA A 10 14.07 -12.01 8.30
N SER A 11 14.65 -12.70 7.30
CA SER A 11 15.30 -12.07 6.14
C SER A 11 14.32 -11.29 5.25
N ALA A 12 13.11 -11.80 5.06
CA ALA A 12 12.07 -11.14 4.30
C ALA A 12 11.57 -9.87 5.01
N ALA A 13 11.31 -9.96 6.32
CA ALA A 13 10.90 -8.83 7.15
C ALA A 13 11.95 -7.72 7.15
N TYR A 14 13.24 -8.06 7.33
CA TYR A 14 14.32 -7.06 7.31
C TYR A 14 14.42 -6.34 5.96
N ARG A 15 14.26 -7.04 4.83
CA ARG A 15 14.23 -6.39 3.51
C ARG A 15 12.97 -5.55 3.29
N ALA A 16 11.82 -6.03 3.74
CA ALA A 16 10.53 -5.35 3.57
C ALA A 16 10.42 -4.05 4.39
N PHE A 17 11.02 -4.02 5.59
CA PHE A 17 10.96 -2.87 6.50
C PHE A 17 12.24 -2.02 6.50
N ARG A 18 13.16 -2.22 5.55
CA ARG A 18 14.38 -1.41 5.47
C ARG A 18 14.06 0.00 4.94
N ALA A 19 14.06 0.98 5.83
CA ALA A 19 14.01 2.40 5.50
C ALA A 19 15.26 2.83 4.73
N ARG A 20 15.15 2.94 3.39
CA ARG A 20 16.25 3.39 2.53
C ARG A 20 16.17 4.89 2.20
N ASN A 21 14.97 5.45 2.16
CA ASN A 21 14.67 6.80 1.71
C ASN A 21 13.69 7.47 2.70
N MET A 22 13.64 8.81 2.73
CA MET A 22 12.73 9.57 3.61
C MET A 22 11.26 9.13 3.46
N ASP A 23 10.80 8.98 2.21
CA ASP A 23 9.44 8.52 1.91
C ASP A 23 9.19 7.09 2.40
N ALA A 24 10.17 6.21 2.25
CA ALA A 24 10.08 4.82 2.72
C ALA A 24 10.02 4.76 4.25
N THR A 25 10.74 5.65 4.94
CA THR A 25 10.67 5.78 6.41
C THR A 25 9.27 6.25 6.86
N LEU A 26 8.69 7.24 6.17
CA LEU A 26 7.34 7.72 6.48
C LEU A 26 6.29 6.61 6.26
N LEU A 27 6.40 5.86 5.17
CA LEU A 27 5.54 4.70 4.91
C LEU A 27 5.72 3.61 5.97
N LEU A 28 6.96 3.34 6.38
CA LEU A 28 7.28 2.38 7.43
C LEU A 28 6.63 2.77 8.77
N ILE A 29 6.79 4.02 9.20
CA ILE A 29 6.19 4.52 10.44
C ILE A 29 4.67 4.42 10.38
N THR A 30 4.07 4.85 9.27
CA THR A 30 2.61 4.79 9.08
C THR A 30 2.10 3.35 9.11
N ALA A 31 2.82 2.41 8.47
CA ALA A 31 2.47 0.99 8.47
C ALA A 31 2.52 0.38 9.87
N VAL A 32 3.56 0.70 10.66
CA VAL A 32 3.68 0.22 12.05
C VAL A 32 2.54 0.77 12.92
N LEU A 33 2.22 2.06 12.81
CA LEU A 33 1.11 2.67 13.56
C LEU A 33 -0.23 2.02 13.23
N VAL A 34 -0.52 1.81 11.94
CA VAL A 34 -1.78 1.18 11.50
C VAL A 34 -1.83 -0.30 11.91
N MET A 35 -0.72 -1.04 11.80
CA MET A 35 -0.65 -2.43 12.26
C MET A 35 -0.93 -2.55 13.76
N LEU A 36 -0.31 -1.70 14.58
CA LEU A 36 -0.57 -1.67 16.02
C LEU A 36 -2.03 -1.28 16.34
N GLY A 37 -2.64 -0.38 15.56
CA GLY A 37 -4.02 0.06 15.76
C GLY A 37 -5.08 -0.97 15.41
N ARG A 38 -4.76 -1.94 14.54
CA ARG A 38 -5.68 -3.02 14.15
C ARG A 38 -5.52 -4.31 14.94
N VAL A 39 -4.44 -4.45 15.71
CA VAL A 39 -4.24 -5.61 16.59
C VAL A 39 -4.98 -5.37 17.91
N PRO A 40 -5.74 -6.35 18.45
CA PRO A 40 -6.50 -6.19 19.71
C PRO A 40 -5.62 -5.84 20.93
N VAL A 41 -4.31 -6.11 20.86
CA VAL A 41 -3.31 -5.67 21.85
C VAL A 41 -3.21 -4.14 21.92
N GLY A 42 -3.35 -3.44 20.78
CA GLY A 42 -3.31 -1.97 20.74
C GLY A 42 -4.48 -1.32 21.48
N TYR A 43 -5.67 -1.95 21.43
CA TYR A 43 -6.84 -1.51 22.18
C TYR A 43 -6.65 -1.64 23.70
N GLN A 44 -6.00 -2.71 24.15
CA GLN A 44 -5.73 -2.93 25.59
C GLN A 44 -4.68 -1.97 26.16
N MET A 45 -3.73 -1.52 25.34
CA MET A 45 -2.74 -0.51 25.76
C MET A 45 -3.35 0.89 25.82
N TRP A 46 -4.14 1.26 24.81
CA TRP A 46 -4.79 2.56 24.75
C TRP A 46 -6.08 2.49 23.92
N HIS A 47 -7.22 2.69 24.58
CA HIS A 47 -8.56 2.61 23.98
C HIS A 47 -8.78 3.49 22.74
N SER A 48 -8.06 4.61 22.61
CA SER A 48 -8.19 5.54 21.48
C SER A 48 -7.21 5.27 20.33
N PHE A 49 -6.29 4.31 20.49
CA PHE A 49 -5.30 3.99 19.46
C PHE A 49 -5.91 3.47 18.15
N PRO A 50 -6.99 2.66 18.15
CA PRO A 50 -7.70 2.28 16.93
C PRO A 50 -8.30 3.48 16.17
N ALA A 51 -8.69 4.56 16.86
CA ALA A 51 -9.26 5.74 16.22
C ALA A 51 -8.24 6.48 15.34
N VAL A 52 -6.95 6.49 15.74
CA VAL A 52 -5.86 7.07 14.94
C VAL A 52 -5.64 6.24 13.68
N ALA A 53 -5.61 4.92 13.79
CA ALA A 53 -5.48 4.03 12.63
C ALA A 53 -6.69 4.18 11.68
N GLU A 54 -7.91 4.29 12.22
CA GLU A 54 -9.11 4.53 11.43
C GLU A 54 -9.04 5.86 10.68
N TRP A 55 -8.58 6.94 11.32
CA TRP A 55 -8.43 8.24 10.69
C TRP A 55 -7.43 8.21 9.52
N ILE A 56 -6.27 7.54 9.69
CA ILE A 56 -5.28 7.34 8.61
C ILE A 56 -5.91 6.58 7.44
N MET A 57 -6.69 5.54 7.74
CA MET A 57 -7.36 4.74 6.70
C MET A 57 -8.48 5.52 6.00
N ALA A 58 -9.23 6.35 6.73
CA ALA A 58 -10.42 7.03 6.23
C ALA A 58 -10.11 8.32 5.46
N VAL A 59 -9.03 9.04 5.79
CA VAL A 59 -8.72 10.34 5.19
C VAL A 59 -7.63 10.21 4.12
N PRO A 60 -6.32 10.10 4.44
CA PRO A 60 -5.27 10.13 3.42
C PRO A 60 -5.30 8.88 2.53
N GLN A 61 -5.53 7.68 3.09
CA GLN A 61 -5.55 6.46 2.28
C GLN A 61 -6.73 6.44 1.29
N MET A 62 -7.92 6.84 1.72
CA MET A 62 -9.09 6.89 0.83
C MET A 62 -8.94 7.97 -0.26
N ALA A 63 -8.35 9.12 0.06
CA ALA A 63 -8.05 10.14 -0.92
C ALA A 63 -7.08 9.62 -2.00
N ALA A 64 -5.98 9.00 -1.59
CA ALA A 64 -5.01 8.40 -2.50
C ALA A 64 -5.64 7.31 -3.39
N LYS A 65 -6.41 6.39 -2.79
CA LYS A 65 -7.10 5.32 -3.52
C LYS A 65 -8.05 5.85 -4.59
N ARG A 66 -8.83 6.89 -4.27
CA ARG A 66 -9.75 7.54 -5.23
C ARG A 66 -8.99 8.22 -6.36
N GLY A 67 -7.90 8.93 -6.07
CA GLY A 67 -7.05 9.54 -7.09
C GLY A 67 -6.45 8.52 -8.05
N ILE A 68 -5.90 7.42 -7.51
CA ILE A 68 -5.36 6.32 -8.33
C ILE A 68 -6.45 5.71 -9.20
N LEU A 69 -7.64 5.44 -8.64
CA LEU A 69 -8.74 4.83 -9.39
C LEU A 69 -9.17 5.71 -10.57
N ILE A 70 -9.29 7.02 -10.37
CA ILE A 70 -9.64 7.96 -11.43
C ILE A 70 -8.53 8.00 -12.49
N GLY A 71 -7.27 8.10 -12.07
CA GLY A 71 -6.12 8.14 -12.98
C GLY A 71 -5.99 6.87 -13.83
N VAL A 72 -6.11 5.70 -13.21
CA VAL A 72 -6.09 4.40 -13.91
C VAL A 72 -7.27 4.28 -14.87
N SER A 73 -8.46 4.69 -14.46
CA SER A 73 -9.65 4.61 -15.31
C SER A 73 -9.49 5.48 -16.56
N LEU A 74 -9.10 6.75 -16.41
CA LEU A 74 -8.87 7.65 -17.54
C LEU A 74 -7.71 7.17 -18.43
N GLY A 75 -6.61 6.70 -17.84
CA GLY A 75 -5.49 6.14 -18.58
C GLY A 75 -5.90 4.92 -19.43
N SER A 76 -6.69 4.01 -18.85
CA SER A 76 -7.19 2.84 -19.56
C SER A 76 -8.13 3.19 -20.71
N LEU A 77 -8.97 4.22 -20.55
CA LEU A 77 -9.84 4.73 -21.61
C LEU A 77 -9.05 5.39 -22.75
N ALA A 78 -8.01 6.17 -22.41
CA ALA A 78 -7.15 6.80 -23.41
C ALA A 78 -6.39 5.77 -24.25
N VAL A 79 -5.86 4.72 -23.60
CA VAL A 79 -5.22 3.59 -24.31
C VAL A 79 -6.23 2.86 -25.19
N SER A 80 -7.43 2.58 -24.68
CA SER A 80 -8.49 1.93 -25.46
C SER A 80 -8.88 2.73 -26.70
N LEU A 81 -8.96 4.06 -26.59
CA LEU A 81 -9.27 4.94 -27.71
C LEU A 81 -8.13 4.99 -28.75
N ARG A 82 -6.86 5.02 -28.31
CA ARG A 82 -5.70 4.98 -29.22
C ARG A 82 -5.64 3.68 -30.02
N ILE A 83 -6.03 2.58 -29.40
CA ILE A 83 -6.21 1.27 -30.07
C ILE A 83 -7.33 1.34 -31.10
N MET A 84 -8.52 1.83 -30.72
CA MET A 84 -9.68 1.94 -31.64
C MET A 84 -9.41 2.84 -32.85
N LEU A 85 -8.70 3.96 -32.65
CA LEU A 85 -8.37 4.91 -33.72
C LEU A 85 -7.20 4.44 -34.60
N GLY A 86 -6.64 3.26 -34.35
CA GLY A 86 -5.59 2.67 -35.18
C GLY A 86 -4.22 3.37 -35.10
N ILE A 87 -4.06 4.28 -34.14
CA ILE A 87 -2.81 5.02 -33.89
C ILE A 87 -1.79 4.08 -33.23
N GLU A 88 -2.27 3.20 -32.34
CA GLU A 88 -1.44 2.19 -31.69
C GLU A 88 -1.60 0.84 -32.41
N ARG A 89 -0.62 0.43 -33.22
CA ARG A 89 -0.60 -0.89 -33.88
C ARG A 89 -0.07 -2.02 -32.98
N SER A 90 -0.22 -1.90 -31.66
CA SER A 90 0.35 -2.85 -30.70
C SER A 90 -0.24 -4.27 -30.81
N TYR A 91 -1.36 -4.43 -31.53
CA TYR A 91 -2.03 -5.70 -31.82
C TYR A 91 -1.61 -6.34 -33.15
N LEU A 92 -0.67 -5.73 -33.89
CA LEU A 92 -0.17 -6.24 -35.19
C LEU A 92 1.24 -6.87 -35.10
N SER A 93 1.78 -7.09 -33.90
CA SER A 93 3.01 -7.86 -33.66
C SER A 93 2.70 -9.27 -33.17
#